data_AF-A0AAW6Q031-F1
#
_entry.id   AF-A0AAW6Q031-F1
#
_cell.length_a   1.000
_cell.length_b   1.000
_cell.length_c   1.000
_cell.angle_alpha   90.00
_cell.angle_beta   90.00
_cell.angle_gamma   90.00
#
_symmetry.space_group_name_H-M   'P 1'
#
loop_
_entity.id
_entity.type
_entity.pdbx_description
1 polymer ?
#
loop_
_entity_poly.entity_id
_entity_poly.type
_entity_poly.pdbx_seq_one_letter_code
_entity_poly.pdbx_strand_id
1 'polypeptide(L)'
;MTGNPSSAYEARFAHAQKMHGDGYIEEAIAQYSALTAEQPDDLALKVALGSALLQQGKDGLAEPYLREAWEGAPQDMAANFFWGQLLNRRGDHAAAHDCFLTTVAFEPRHASARRALATLALYRGDLDEAYHWVGSLSAYQPKGDVSAVSSQLEMLLNKRRPGSEYYCGYAQVFSRSSKSAEGPPGERDLLKINPERIEGILSLCGWSKIEPGTLNLSLKFNFEDVALAVAPSFYEAGADVVYPEGYRHIPKARVGYWYYTGFVHYQGRHVPVLFRRAVTPNSADVIEVFAENAVREVLGVSDGASVLCYFASPDAPVKDEQWLTSLLEIYSIFFAQAQQFGRKRELYQGHEGWGMPGQRPTLHRFEKYALDRWLDPQARVLDIGCNIGCFGIEVSKSVGSYVGFDINESLVQIARRLAKYHAADNCEFLASSFEDYRQSNPGKFDLIFSFAVHVWIGKPMNGYVADLKEMLEPGGIVVIESNDLVRNDDEFFINMASFYEQGFFLLHKGVLQDDGVINRGFCVFKLLT
;
A
#
# COMPACT_ATOMS: atom_id res chain seq x y z
N MET A 1 -47.50 -21.17 -50.03
CA MET A 1 -46.18 -20.51 -49.96
C MET A 1 -45.48 -21.02 -48.71
N THR A 2 -44.68 -22.06 -48.85
CA THR A 2 -43.89 -22.65 -47.75
C THR A 2 -42.63 -21.81 -47.61
N GLY A 3 -42.59 -20.93 -46.61
CA GLY A 3 -41.37 -20.19 -46.26
C GLY A 3 -40.27 -21.17 -45.87
N ASN A 4 -39.05 -20.89 -46.30
CA ASN A 4 -37.88 -21.70 -45.97
C ASN A 4 -37.68 -21.73 -44.45
N PRO A 5 -37.65 -22.90 -43.77
CA PRO A 5 -37.47 -23.02 -42.33
C PRO A 5 -36.25 -22.23 -41.79
N SER A 6 -35.16 -22.14 -42.58
CA SER A 6 -33.97 -21.33 -42.24
C SER A 6 -34.30 -19.85 -42.07
N SER A 7 -35.14 -19.30 -42.95
CA SER A 7 -35.52 -17.87 -42.94
C SER A 7 -36.41 -17.50 -41.75
N ALA A 8 -37.19 -18.46 -41.23
CA ALA A 8 -38.04 -18.25 -40.06
C ALA A 8 -37.22 -18.30 -38.76
N TYR A 9 -36.22 -19.20 -38.70
CA TYR A 9 -35.27 -19.28 -37.60
C TYR A 9 -34.43 -18.00 -37.50
N GLU A 10 -33.81 -17.58 -38.61
CA GLU A 10 -32.98 -16.37 -38.67
C GLU A 10 -33.78 -15.11 -38.27
N ALA A 11 -35.04 -15.00 -38.71
CA ALA A 11 -35.90 -13.88 -38.34
C ALA A 11 -36.23 -13.86 -36.84
N ARG A 12 -36.47 -15.04 -36.23
CA ARG A 12 -36.71 -15.16 -34.78
C ARG A 12 -35.46 -14.88 -33.97
N PHE A 13 -34.30 -15.36 -34.43
CA PHE A 13 -33.03 -15.10 -33.77
C PHE A 13 -32.67 -13.61 -33.82
N ALA A 14 -32.79 -12.98 -34.98
CA ALA A 14 -32.59 -11.54 -35.13
C ALA A 14 -33.59 -10.72 -34.29
N HIS A 15 -34.84 -11.19 -34.18
CA HIS A 15 -35.83 -10.56 -33.31
C HIS A 15 -35.45 -10.66 -31.83
N ALA A 16 -34.97 -11.82 -31.38
CA ALA A 16 -34.49 -12.02 -30.01
C ALA A 16 -33.23 -11.17 -29.73
N GLN A 17 -32.32 -11.03 -30.69
CA GLN A 17 -31.16 -10.12 -30.61
C GLN A 17 -31.59 -8.66 -30.49
N LYS A 18 -32.62 -8.26 -31.25
CA LYS A 18 -33.19 -6.92 -31.14
C LYS A 18 -33.82 -6.71 -29.76
N MET A 19 -34.62 -7.66 -29.27
CA MET A 19 -35.21 -7.60 -27.93
C MET A 19 -34.14 -7.48 -26.84
N HIS A 20 -33.06 -8.25 -26.97
CA HIS A 20 -31.91 -8.17 -26.08
C HIS A 20 -31.27 -6.78 -26.09
N GLY A 21 -31.03 -6.22 -27.29
CA GLY A 21 -30.49 -4.86 -27.44
C GLY A 21 -31.42 -3.75 -26.92
N ASP A 22 -32.74 -3.94 -27.04
CA ASP A 22 -33.77 -3.01 -26.58
C ASP A 22 -34.03 -3.11 -25.06
N GLY A 23 -33.40 -4.07 -24.37
CA GLY A 23 -33.46 -4.24 -22.91
C GLY A 23 -34.56 -5.20 -22.41
N TYR A 24 -35.27 -5.88 -23.31
CA TYR A 24 -36.25 -6.93 -22.99
C TYR A 24 -35.54 -8.27 -22.76
N ILE A 25 -34.71 -8.32 -21.71
CA ILE A 25 -33.74 -9.40 -21.49
C ILE A 25 -34.44 -10.73 -21.16
N GLU A 26 -35.52 -10.72 -20.38
CA GLU A 26 -36.25 -11.94 -20.02
C GLU A 26 -36.94 -12.57 -21.23
N GLU A 27 -37.58 -11.74 -22.04
CA GLU A 27 -38.23 -12.16 -23.28
C GLU A 27 -37.21 -12.67 -24.29
N ALA A 28 -36.05 -12.02 -24.39
CA ALA A 28 -34.94 -12.48 -25.23
C ALA A 28 -34.42 -13.84 -24.77
N ILE A 29 -34.19 -14.05 -23.46
CA ILE A 29 -33.78 -15.34 -22.90
C ILE A 29 -34.81 -16.43 -23.23
N ALA A 30 -36.10 -16.15 -23.11
CA ALA A 30 -37.16 -17.10 -23.44
C ALA A 30 -37.12 -17.50 -24.92
N GLN A 31 -36.94 -16.51 -25.82
CA GLN A 31 -36.81 -16.78 -27.26
C GLN A 31 -35.53 -17.55 -27.60
N TYR A 32 -34.38 -17.15 -27.04
CA TYR A 32 -33.11 -17.86 -27.24
C TYR A 32 -33.18 -19.30 -26.73
N SER A 33 -33.82 -19.53 -25.58
CA SER A 33 -34.00 -20.88 -25.01
C SER A 33 -34.84 -21.77 -25.93
N ALA A 34 -35.93 -21.22 -26.47
CA ALA A 34 -36.76 -21.94 -27.44
C ALA A 34 -35.99 -22.26 -28.72
N LEU A 35 -35.21 -21.29 -29.25
CA LEU A 35 -34.38 -21.50 -30.43
C LEU A 35 -33.25 -22.52 -30.17
N THR A 36 -32.71 -22.57 -28.96
CA THR A 36 -31.60 -23.50 -28.62
C THR A 36 -32.12 -24.94 -28.55
N ALA A 37 -33.39 -25.14 -28.18
CA ALA A 37 -34.04 -26.43 -28.25
C ALA A 37 -34.30 -26.90 -29.70
N GLU A 38 -34.48 -25.96 -30.64
CA GLU A 38 -34.66 -26.24 -32.07
C GLU A 38 -33.32 -26.50 -32.79
N GLN A 39 -32.27 -25.77 -32.42
CA GLN A 39 -30.91 -25.90 -32.96
C GLN A 39 -29.86 -25.96 -31.84
N PRO A 40 -29.66 -27.14 -31.23
CA PRO A 40 -28.76 -27.30 -30.08
C PRO A 40 -27.27 -27.14 -30.43
N ASP A 41 -26.90 -27.18 -31.71
CA ASP A 41 -25.51 -27.07 -32.17
C ASP A 41 -25.13 -25.65 -32.61
N ASP A 42 -26.07 -24.69 -32.61
CA ASP A 42 -25.79 -23.30 -32.99
C ASP A 42 -25.01 -22.58 -31.88
N LEU A 43 -23.69 -22.52 -32.04
CA LEU A 43 -22.79 -21.88 -31.08
C LEU A 43 -23.05 -20.38 -30.95
N ALA A 44 -23.44 -19.68 -32.02
CA ALA A 44 -23.72 -18.25 -31.97
C ALA A 44 -24.97 -17.96 -31.13
N LEU A 45 -25.98 -18.82 -31.24
CA LEU A 45 -27.15 -18.77 -30.36
C LEU A 45 -26.80 -19.06 -28.89
N LYS A 46 -25.91 -20.03 -28.63
CA LYS A 46 -25.42 -20.29 -27.27
C LYS A 46 -24.69 -19.10 -26.66
N VAL A 47 -23.87 -18.40 -27.44
CA VAL A 47 -23.25 -17.13 -27.01
C VAL A 47 -24.31 -16.07 -26.70
N ALA A 48 -25.32 -15.93 -27.55
CA ALA A 48 -26.40 -14.95 -27.34
C ALA A 48 -27.22 -15.26 -26.06
N LEU A 49 -27.57 -16.53 -25.83
CA LEU A 49 -28.24 -16.96 -24.61
C LEU A 49 -27.35 -16.77 -23.37
N GLY A 50 -26.10 -17.22 -23.44
CA GLY A 50 -25.13 -17.10 -22.36
C GLY A 50 -24.86 -15.63 -21.98
N SER A 51 -24.72 -14.74 -22.95
CA SER A 51 -24.53 -13.31 -22.70
C SER A 51 -25.76 -12.65 -22.06
N ALA A 52 -26.98 -13.02 -22.47
CA ALA A 52 -28.21 -12.55 -21.84
C ALA A 52 -28.35 -13.04 -20.40
N LEU A 53 -27.96 -14.29 -20.13
CA LEU A 53 -27.93 -14.87 -18.78
C LEU A 53 -26.88 -14.20 -17.89
N LEU A 54 -25.67 -13.94 -18.41
CA LEU A 54 -24.64 -13.16 -17.73
C LEU A 54 -25.10 -11.74 -17.40
N GLN A 55 -25.84 -11.10 -18.31
CA GLN A 55 -26.38 -9.75 -18.07
C GLN A 55 -27.40 -9.73 -16.91
N GLN A 56 -28.06 -10.85 -16.64
CA GLN A 56 -28.92 -11.03 -15.47
C GLN A 56 -28.19 -11.55 -14.21
N GLY A 57 -26.87 -11.75 -14.26
CA GLY A 57 -26.09 -12.33 -13.17
C GLY A 57 -26.37 -13.82 -12.93
N LYS A 58 -26.97 -14.52 -13.89
CA LYS A 58 -27.27 -15.96 -13.80
C LYS A 58 -26.08 -16.79 -14.28
N ASP A 59 -24.93 -16.59 -13.65
CA ASP A 59 -23.64 -17.11 -14.10
C ASP A 59 -23.61 -18.65 -14.18
N GLY A 60 -24.20 -19.34 -13.20
CA GLY A 60 -24.30 -20.80 -13.21
C GLY A 60 -25.17 -21.36 -14.35
N LEU A 61 -26.15 -20.59 -14.83
CA LEU A 61 -26.96 -20.97 -16.00
C LEU A 61 -26.27 -20.60 -17.31
N ALA A 62 -25.45 -19.55 -17.33
CA ALA A 62 -24.72 -19.12 -18.52
C ALA A 62 -23.54 -20.04 -18.86
N GLU A 63 -22.85 -20.56 -17.84
CA GLU A 63 -21.65 -21.38 -17.97
C GLU A 63 -21.74 -22.51 -19.00
N PRO A 64 -22.71 -23.43 -18.96
CA PRO A 64 -22.73 -24.55 -19.91
C PRO A 64 -22.78 -24.07 -21.36
N TYR A 65 -23.59 -23.04 -21.65
CA TYR A 65 -23.73 -22.49 -23.00
C TYR A 65 -22.45 -21.77 -23.47
N LEU A 66 -21.84 -20.96 -22.59
CA LEU A 66 -20.62 -20.23 -22.94
C LEU A 66 -19.41 -21.14 -23.08
N ARG A 67 -19.29 -22.16 -22.23
CA ARG A 67 -18.23 -23.17 -22.33
C ARG A 67 -18.36 -23.95 -23.63
N GLU A 68 -19.54 -24.45 -23.97
CA GLU A 68 -19.75 -25.19 -25.22
C GLU A 68 -19.48 -24.31 -26.45
N ALA A 69 -19.87 -23.03 -26.41
CA ALA A 69 -19.55 -22.09 -27.47
C ALA A 69 -18.04 -21.84 -27.62
N TRP A 70 -17.33 -21.66 -26.50
CA TRP A 70 -15.89 -21.43 -26.49
C TRP A 70 -15.10 -22.68 -26.91
N GLU A 71 -15.46 -23.87 -26.44
CA GLU A 71 -14.84 -25.14 -26.85
C GLU A 71 -15.11 -25.48 -28.32
N GLY A 72 -16.33 -25.22 -28.79
CA GLY A 72 -16.74 -25.46 -30.17
C GLY A 72 -16.14 -24.47 -31.18
N ALA A 73 -15.84 -23.25 -30.75
CA ALA A 73 -15.20 -22.23 -31.57
C ALA A 73 -14.17 -21.40 -30.78
N PRO A 74 -12.96 -21.94 -30.53
CA PRO A 74 -11.96 -21.29 -29.67
C PRO A 74 -11.41 -19.95 -30.18
N GLN A 75 -11.64 -19.62 -31.45
CA GLN A 75 -11.23 -18.35 -32.07
C GLN A 75 -12.41 -17.37 -32.23
N ASP A 76 -13.63 -17.78 -31.85
CA ASP A 76 -14.79 -16.88 -31.93
C ASP A 76 -14.64 -15.77 -30.88
N MET A 77 -14.77 -14.53 -31.35
CA MET A 77 -14.47 -13.34 -30.56
C MET A 77 -15.52 -13.10 -29.48
N ALA A 78 -16.78 -13.36 -29.78
CA ALA A 78 -17.89 -13.19 -28.87
C ALA A 78 -17.87 -14.30 -27.80
N ALA A 79 -17.61 -15.54 -28.19
CA ALA A 79 -17.44 -16.66 -27.27
C ALA A 79 -16.28 -16.40 -26.28
N ASN A 80 -15.10 -16.00 -26.78
CA ASN A 80 -13.97 -15.63 -25.92
C ASN A 80 -14.29 -14.45 -25.00
N PHE A 81 -14.97 -13.41 -25.51
CA PHE A 81 -15.29 -12.23 -24.70
C PHE A 81 -16.24 -12.57 -23.55
N PHE A 82 -17.33 -13.30 -23.81
CA PHE A 82 -18.30 -13.64 -22.77
C PHE A 82 -17.82 -14.76 -21.85
N TRP A 83 -17.03 -15.71 -22.35
CA TRP A 83 -16.35 -16.69 -21.51
C TRP A 83 -15.33 -16.01 -20.57
N GLY A 84 -14.51 -15.10 -21.10
CA GLY A 84 -13.58 -14.30 -20.31
C GLY A 84 -14.28 -13.44 -19.25
N GLN A 85 -15.46 -12.88 -19.54
CA GLN A 85 -16.27 -12.18 -18.53
C GLN A 85 -16.72 -13.11 -17.40
N LEU A 86 -17.20 -14.31 -17.72
CA LEU A 86 -17.60 -15.29 -16.72
C LEU A 86 -16.41 -15.73 -15.86
N LEU A 87 -15.25 -16.02 -16.48
CA LEU A 87 -14.02 -16.38 -15.77
C LEU A 87 -13.56 -15.25 -14.83
N ASN A 88 -13.61 -14.01 -15.31
CA ASN A 88 -13.25 -12.84 -14.50
C ASN A 88 -14.15 -12.70 -13.27
N ARG A 89 -15.47 -12.91 -13.42
CA ARG A 89 -16.42 -12.90 -12.29
C ARG A 89 -16.15 -14.00 -11.27
N ARG A 90 -15.55 -15.12 -11.69
CA ARG A 90 -15.17 -16.25 -10.84
C ARG A 90 -13.78 -16.13 -10.22
N GLY A 91 -13.05 -15.05 -10.50
CA GLY A 91 -11.70 -14.84 -9.98
C GLY A 91 -10.58 -15.52 -10.78
N ASP A 92 -10.88 -16.23 -11.87
CA ASP A 92 -9.86 -16.78 -12.76
C ASP A 92 -9.36 -15.70 -13.73
N HIS A 93 -8.66 -14.71 -13.15
CA HIS A 93 -8.19 -13.54 -13.86
C HIS A 93 -7.12 -13.85 -14.91
N ALA A 94 -6.39 -14.97 -14.76
CA ALA A 94 -5.39 -15.41 -15.71
C ALA A 94 -6.05 -15.92 -16.99
N ALA A 95 -6.97 -16.89 -16.87
CA ALA A 95 -7.68 -17.42 -18.02
C ALA A 95 -8.59 -16.35 -18.68
N ALA A 96 -9.20 -15.47 -17.87
CA ALA A 96 -9.99 -14.35 -18.39
C ALA A 96 -9.16 -13.42 -19.28
N HIS A 97 -7.92 -13.13 -18.88
CA HIS A 97 -7.01 -12.29 -19.65
C HIS A 97 -6.64 -12.91 -20.98
N ASP A 98 -6.33 -14.21 -21.02
CA ASP A 98 -6.06 -14.92 -22.28
C ASP A 98 -7.26 -14.88 -23.24
N CYS A 99 -8.48 -15.02 -22.70
CA CYS A 99 -9.71 -14.90 -23.48
C CYS A 99 -9.85 -13.49 -24.06
N PHE A 100 -9.64 -12.44 -23.26
CA PHE A 100 -9.72 -11.07 -23.74
C PHE A 100 -8.60 -10.73 -24.73
N LEU A 101 -7.39 -11.26 -24.55
CA LEU A 101 -6.28 -11.16 -25.51
C LEU A 101 -6.68 -11.76 -26.86
N THR A 102 -7.31 -12.93 -26.83
CA THR A 102 -7.83 -13.59 -28.03
C THR A 102 -8.88 -12.71 -28.72
N THR A 103 -9.85 -12.17 -27.97
CA THR A 103 -10.85 -11.24 -28.51
C THR A 103 -10.20 -10.04 -29.21
N VAL A 104 -9.19 -9.39 -28.60
CA VAL A 104 -8.55 -8.21 -29.21
C VAL A 104 -7.60 -8.54 -30.35
N ALA A 105 -7.07 -9.76 -30.40
CA ALA A 105 -6.23 -10.24 -31.50
C ALA A 105 -7.03 -10.35 -32.81
N PHE A 106 -8.26 -10.86 -32.73
CA PHE A 106 -9.15 -11.03 -33.89
C PHE A 106 -10.05 -9.83 -34.14
N GLU A 107 -10.40 -9.07 -33.10
CA GLU A 107 -11.14 -7.81 -33.18
C GLU A 107 -10.36 -6.66 -32.54
N PRO A 108 -9.38 -6.07 -33.27
CA PRO A 108 -8.52 -5.01 -32.73
C PRO A 108 -9.24 -3.73 -32.29
N ARG A 109 -10.55 -3.58 -32.52
CA ARG A 109 -11.34 -2.42 -32.08
C ARG A 109 -12.29 -2.73 -30.92
N HIS A 110 -12.25 -3.93 -30.35
CA HIS A 110 -13.17 -4.34 -29.28
C HIS A 110 -12.88 -3.60 -27.98
N ALA A 111 -13.58 -2.49 -27.75
CA ALA A 111 -13.33 -1.61 -26.62
C ALA A 111 -13.56 -2.27 -25.26
N SER A 112 -14.63 -3.06 -25.11
CA SER A 112 -14.93 -3.69 -23.83
C SER A 112 -13.87 -4.72 -23.39
N ALA A 113 -13.28 -5.47 -24.34
CA ALA A 113 -12.20 -6.41 -24.08
C ALA A 113 -10.90 -5.68 -23.68
N ARG A 114 -10.55 -4.59 -24.37
CA ARG A 114 -9.41 -3.73 -23.99
C ARG A 114 -9.59 -3.07 -22.64
N ARG A 115 -10.82 -2.66 -22.30
CA ARG A 115 -11.15 -2.15 -20.96
C ARG A 115 -10.96 -3.23 -19.92
N ALA A 116 -11.43 -4.44 -20.17
CA ALA A 116 -11.24 -5.57 -19.27
C ALA A 116 -9.75 -5.90 -19.09
N LEU A 117 -8.96 -5.92 -20.17
CA LEU A 117 -7.51 -6.10 -20.11
C LEU A 117 -6.80 -5.00 -19.31
N ALA A 118 -7.17 -3.73 -19.54
CA ALA A 118 -6.64 -2.62 -18.75
C ALA A 118 -6.99 -2.76 -17.26
N THR A 119 -8.23 -3.11 -16.93
CA THR A 119 -8.67 -3.33 -15.54
C THR A 119 -7.94 -4.51 -14.90
N LEU A 120 -7.75 -5.62 -15.62
CA LEU A 120 -7.00 -6.78 -15.15
C LEU A 120 -5.52 -6.45 -14.93
N ALA A 121 -4.90 -5.70 -15.85
CA ALA A 121 -3.52 -5.25 -15.70
C ALA A 121 -3.35 -4.32 -14.48
N LEU A 122 -4.30 -3.39 -14.27
CA LEU A 122 -4.34 -2.55 -13.07
C LEU A 122 -4.50 -3.39 -11.78
N TYR A 123 -5.34 -4.42 -11.79
CA TYR A 123 -5.52 -5.34 -10.67
C TYR A 123 -4.22 -6.07 -10.31
N ARG A 124 -3.46 -6.53 -11.32
CA ARG A 124 -2.16 -7.20 -11.14
C ARG A 124 -1.01 -6.24 -10.82
N GLY A 125 -1.24 -4.93 -10.89
CA GLY A 125 -0.18 -3.92 -10.77
C GLY A 125 0.76 -3.84 -11.97
N ASP A 126 0.41 -4.46 -13.11
CA ASP A 126 1.15 -4.33 -14.37
C ASP A 126 0.76 -3.02 -15.05
N LEU A 127 1.44 -1.94 -14.64
CA LEU A 127 1.14 -0.59 -15.11
C LEU A 127 1.52 -0.39 -16.59
N ASP A 128 2.50 -1.14 -17.10
CA ASP A 128 2.93 -1.05 -18.50
C ASP A 128 1.87 -1.66 -19.42
N GLU A 129 1.35 -2.84 -19.05
CA GLU A 129 0.25 -3.47 -19.78
C GLU A 129 -1.05 -2.64 -19.64
N ALA A 130 -1.33 -2.10 -18.46
CA ALA A 130 -2.47 -1.21 -18.26
C ALA A 130 -2.36 0.04 -19.15
N TYR A 131 -1.18 0.64 -19.25
CA TYR A 131 -0.91 1.78 -20.14
C TYR A 131 -1.11 1.40 -21.61
N HIS A 132 -0.61 0.24 -22.03
CA HIS A 132 -0.80 -0.26 -23.38
C HIS A 132 -2.28 -0.34 -23.73
N TRP A 133 -3.10 -0.99 -22.89
CA TRP A 133 -4.51 -1.20 -23.18
C TRP A 133 -5.33 0.10 -23.09
N VAL A 134 -5.07 0.96 -22.10
CA VAL A 134 -5.72 2.30 -22.01
C VAL A 134 -5.31 3.19 -23.18
N GLY A 135 -4.03 3.25 -23.52
CA GLY A 135 -3.53 3.98 -24.68
C GLY A 135 -4.15 3.46 -25.97
N SER A 136 -4.27 2.14 -26.11
CA SER A 136 -4.94 1.52 -27.26
C SER A 136 -6.41 1.91 -27.36
N LEU A 137 -7.15 2.10 -26.26
CA LEU A 137 -8.56 2.54 -26.31
C LEU A 137 -8.73 3.94 -26.89
N SER A 138 -7.82 4.86 -26.54
CA SER A 138 -7.86 6.26 -27.01
C SER A 138 -7.71 6.41 -28.53
N ALA A 139 -7.10 5.43 -29.20
CA ALA A 139 -6.92 5.43 -30.65
C ALA A 139 -8.18 5.05 -31.44
N TYR A 140 -9.21 4.47 -30.79
CA TYR A 140 -10.37 3.88 -31.49
C TYR A 140 -11.76 4.29 -30.93
N GLN A 141 -11.88 5.12 -29.88
CA GLN A 141 -13.18 5.50 -29.29
C GLN A 141 -13.32 6.98 -28.81
N PRO A 142 -14.57 7.49 -28.62
CA PRO A 142 -14.85 8.82 -28.06
C PRO A 142 -14.45 8.96 -26.59
N LYS A 143 -14.01 10.18 -26.20
CA LYS A 143 -13.43 10.57 -24.90
C LYS A 143 -14.20 10.17 -23.60
N GLY A 144 -15.44 9.68 -23.67
CA GLY A 144 -16.25 9.34 -22.49
C GLY A 144 -15.92 7.98 -21.86
N ASP A 145 -15.61 6.97 -22.68
CA ASP A 145 -15.63 5.55 -22.30
C ASP A 145 -14.32 5.04 -21.68
N VAL A 146 -13.28 5.89 -21.70
CA VAL A 146 -11.93 5.63 -21.22
C VAL A 146 -11.62 6.45 -19.96
N SER A 147 -12.44 7.44 -19.65
CA SER A 147 -12.21 8.40 -18.56
C SER A 147 -12.01 7.74 -17.19
N ALA A 148 -12.78 6.70 -16.85
CA ALA A 148 -12.67 6.01 -15.57
C ALA A 148 -11.36 5.21 -15.43
N VAL A 149 -10.97 4.46 -16.47
CA VAL A 149 -9.73 3.67 -16.45
C VAL A 149 -8.50 4.56 -16.63
N SER A 150 -8.58 5.62 -17.45
CA SER A 150 -7.55 6.67 -17.51
C SER A 150 -7.41 7.43 -16.20
N SER A 151 -8.49 7.74 -15.48
CA SER A 151 -8.38 8.38 -14.15
C SER A 151 -7.76 7.45 -13.12
N GLN A 152 -8.07 6.14 -13.16
CA GLN A 152 -7.42 5.13 -12.31
C GLN A 152 -5.94 4.95 -12.65
N LEU A 153 -5.61 4.90 -13.94
CA LEU A 153 -4.25 4.80 -14.42
C LEU A 153 -3.45 6.08 -14.11
N GLU A 154 -4.01 7.28 -14.29
CA GLU A 154 -3.36 8.55 -13.91
C GLU A 154 -3.19 8.68 -12.39
N MET A 155 -4.14 8.16 -11.60
CA MET A 155 -4.02 8.06 -10.13
C MET A 155 -2.87 7.12 -9.72
N LEU A 156 -2.69 5.99 -10.41
CA LEU A 156 -1.65 5.00 -10.11
C LEU A 156 -0.26 5.39 -10.68
N LEU A 157 -0.21 5.96 -11.89
CA LEU A 157 1.01 6.35 -12.59
C LEU A 157 1.71 7.57 -11.99
N ASN A 158 0.96 8.55 -11.46
CA ASN A 158 1.59 9.75 -10.92
C ASN A 158 2.01 9.62 -9.46
N LYS A 159 1.70 8.51 -8.77
CA LYS A 159 1.73 8.53 -7.31
C LYS A 159 2.01 7.20 -6.60
N ARG A 160 2.32 6.06 -7.25
CA ARG A 160 2.85 4.89 -6.49
C ARG A 160 4.30 5.14 -6.09
N ARG A 161 4.59 5.22 -4.79
CA ARG A 161 5.99 5.34 -4.32
C ARG A 161 6.71 4.01 -4.59
N PRO A 162 7.76 3.95 -5.42
CA PRO A 162 8.51 2.71 -5.64
C PRO A 162 8.99 2.15 -4.29
N GLY A 163 8.74 0.87 -4.03
CA GLY A 163 9.16 0.18 -2.80
C GLY A 163 8.26 0.37 -1.58
N SER A 164 7.15 1.13 -1.67
CA SER A 164 6.16 1.17 -0.60
C SER A 164 5.19 -0.01 -0.74
N GLU A 165 5.15 -0.87 0.29
CA GLU A 165 4.27 -2.04 0.34
C GLU A 165 3.20 -1.93 1.43
N TYR A 166 3.29 -0.90 2.29
CA TYR A 166 2.42 -0.72 3.46
C TYR A 166 2.22 0.76 3.77
N TYR A 167 1.14 1.06 4.50
CA TYR A 167 0.81 2.40 5.00
C TYR A 167 0.26 2.31 6.42
N CYS A 168 0.58 3.28 7.26
CA CYS A 168 0.09 3.34 8.63
C CYS A 168 -0.56 4.67 8.93
N GLY A 169 -1.64 4.65 9.72
CA GLY A 169 -2.23 5.88 10.24
C GLY A 169 -3.33 5.65 11.27
N TYR A 170 -3.56 6.64 12.11
CA TYR A 170 -4.66 6.59 13.09
C TYR A 170 -6.02 6.81 12.44
N ALA A 171 -7.00 6.06 12.93
CA ALA A 171 -8.41 6.28 12.65
C ALA A 171 -9.22 6.24 13.95
N GLN A 172 -10.37 6.90 13.93
CA GLN A 172 -11.29 6.96 15.07
C GLN A 172 -12.44 5.98 14.87
N VAL A 173 -12.68 5.15 15.89
CA VAL A 173 -13.76 4.17 15.92
C VAL A 173 -15.11 4.84 16.10
N PHE A 174 -16.12 4.41 15.35
CA PHE A 174 -17.51 4.80 15.57
C PHE A 174 -18.49 3.69 15.15
N SER A 175 -19.73 3.75 15.62
CA SER A 175 -20.74 2.70 15.45
C SER A 175 -21.71 2.91 14.27
N ARG A 176 -21.79 4.10 13.66
CA ARG A 176 -22.81 4.42 12.65
C ARG A 176 -22.29 5.28 11.49
N SER A 177 -22.27 4.73 10.27
CA SER A 177 -21.97 5.46 9.02
C SER A 177 -23.11 6.33 8.52
N SER A 178 -24.36 6.13 8.98
CA SER A 178 -25.52 6.94 8.60
C SER A 178 -26.13 7.67 9.81
N LYS A 179 -26.32 8.99 9.68
CA LYS A 179 -26.85 9.89 10.71
C LYS A 179 -28.37 9.73 10.98
N SER A 180 -29.06 8.77 10.36
CA SER A 180 -30.50 8.52 10.57
C SER A 180 -30.84 7.03 10.49
N ALA A 181 -31.93 6.62 11.16
CA ALA A 181 -32.52 5.28 11.06
C ALA A 181 -33.06 4.96 9.64
N GLU A 182 -33.01 5.94 8.73
CA GLU A 182 -33.49 5.87 7.33
C GLU A 182 -32.33 5.82 6.31
N GLY A 183 -31.08 5.72 6.77
CA GLY A 183 -29.92 5.58 5.88
C GLY A 183 -29.83 4.21 5.21
N PRO A 184 -28.96 4.04 4.20
CA PRO A 184 -28.77 2.75 3.55
C PRO A 184 -28.40 1.65 4.55
N PRO A 185 -28.77 0.40 4.26
CA PRO A 185 -28.41 -0.74 5.11
C PRO A 185 -26.91 -0.77 5.33
N GLY A 186 -26.53 -1.07 6.57
CA GLY A 186 -25.13 -1.30 6.91
C GLY A 186 -24.62 -2.57 6.23
N GLU A 187 -23.30 -2.69 6.18
CA GLU A 187 -22.64 -3.75 5.44
C GLU A 187 -23.00 -5.16 5.94
N ARG A 188 -23.22 -5.32 7.25
CA ARG A 188 -23.76 -6.56 7.83
C ARG A 188 -25.04 -7.03 7.14
N ASP A 189 -25.95 -6.10 6.86
CA ASP A 189 -27.24 -6.43 6.25
C ASP A 189 -27.11 -6.59 4.73
N LEU A 190 -26.15 -5.88 4.11
CA LEU A 190 -25.79 -6.08 2.70
C LEU A 190 -25.17 -7.45 2.43
N LEU A 191 -24.33 -7.98 3.32
CA LEU A 191 -23.75 -9.31 3.15
C LEU A 191 -24.81 -10.43 3.18
N LYS A 192 -25.91 -10.25 3.93
CA LYS A 192 -27.01 -11.24 3.96
C LYS A 192 -27.75 -11.35 2.63
N ILE A 193 -27.84 -10.24 1.88
CA ILE A 193 -28.50 -10.19 0.57
C ILE A 193 -27.53 -10.39 -0.59
N ASN A 194 -26.23 -10.49 -0.32
CA ASN A 194 -25.17 -10.74 -1.29
C ASN A 194 -24.23 -11.88 -0.79
N PRO A 195 -24.73 -13.12 -0.68
CA PRO A 195 -23.99 -14.23 -0.07
C PRO A 195 -22.68 -14.57 -0.82
N GLU A 196 -22.67 -14.41 -2.15
CA GLU A 196 -21.47 -14.64 -2.99
C GLU A 196 -20.25 -13.82 -2.53
N ARG A 197 -20.50 -12.61 -1.99
CA ARG A 197 -19.44 -11.72 -1.48
C ARG A 197 -18.75 -12.29 -0.24
N ILE A 198 -19.49 -13.05 0.57
CA ILE A 198 -18.93 -13.71 1.75
C ILE A 198 -17.89 -14.74 1.31
N GLU A 199 -18.22 -15.57 0.32
CA GLU A 199 -17.31 -16.59 -0.20
C GLU A 199 -16.02 -15.98 -0.75
N GLY A 200 -16.13 -14.90 -1.53
CA GLY A 200 -14.97 -14.17 -2.06
C GLY A 200 -14.06 -13.61 -0.96
N ILE A 201 -14.63 -12.99 0.08
CA ILE A 201 -13.87 -12.44 1.21
C ILE A 201 -13.19 -13.56 2.01
N LEU A 202 -13.92 -14.65 2.31
CA LEU A 202 -13.37 -15.79 3.05
C LEU A 202 -12.22 -16.44 2.30
N SER A 203 -12.38 -16.65 0.99
CA SER A 203 -11.34 -17.22 0.14
C SER A 203 -10.10 -16.33 0.07
N LEU A 204 -10.26 -15.01 -0.06
CA LEU A 204 -9.16 -14.05 -0.10
C LEU A 204 -8.38 -14.02 1.22
N CYS A 205 -9.09 -13.98 2.34
CA CYS A 205 -8.47 -13.80 3.66
C CYS A 205 -8.04 -15.12 4.32
N GLY A 206 -8.45 -16.26 3.78
CA GLY A 206 -8.25 -17.58 4.41
C GLY A 206 -9.02 -17.73 5.73
N TRP A 207 -10.08 -16.97 5.93
CA TRP A 207 -10.88 -17.01 7.16
C TRP A 207 -11.94 -18.10 7.11
N SER A 208 -12.34 -18.59 8.29
CA SER A 208 -13.44 -19.57 8.43
C SER A 208 -14.82 -18.93 8.48
N LYS A 209 -14.90 -17.65 8.88
CA LYS A 209 -16.13 -16.87 9.02
C LYS A 209 -15.85 -15.37 8.91
N ILE A 210 -16.92 -14.59 8.79
CA ILE A 210 -16.89 -13.12 8.89
C ILE A 210 -17.81 -12.72 10.03
N GLU A 211 -17.28 -12.05 11.04
CA GLU A 211 -18.11 -11.58 12.15
C GLU A 211 -18.85 -10.28 11.75
N PRO A 212 -20.20 -10.27 11.67
CA PRO A 212 -20.92 -9.10 11.20
C PRO A 212 -21.04 -8.03 12.29
N GLY A 213 -20.09 -7.11 12.32
CA GLY A 213 -20.00 -6.06 13.34
C GLY A 213 -18.89 -5.06 13.03
N THR A 214 -18.80 -4.68 11.76
CA THR A 214 -17.67 -3.96 11.17
C THR A 214 -17.33 -2.71 11.96
N LEU A 215 -16.08 -2.61 12.40
CA LEU A 215 -15.54 -1.37 12.93
C LEU A 215 -15.66 -0.32 11.82
N ASN A 216 -16.37 0.78 12.07
CA ASN A 216 -16.33 1.91 11.16
C ASN A 216 -15.25 2.85 11.65
N LEU A 217 -14.42 3.31 10.73
CA LEU A 217 -13.23 4.08 11.04
C LEU A 217 -13.24 5.39 10.28
N SER A 218 -13.15 6.50 11.01
CA SER A 218 -12.94 7.82 10.45
C SER A 218 -11.45 8.09 10.43
N LEU A 219 -10.85 8.08 9.24
CA LEU A 219 -9.42 8.22 9.08
C LEU A 219 -8.97 9.62 9.52
N LYS A 220 -7.80 9.71 10.14
CA LYS A 220 -7.13 10.97 10.46
C LYS A 220 -6.02 11.28 9.45
N PHE A 221 -6.02 10.60 8.32
CA PHE A 221 -5.10 10.73 7.18
C PHE A 221 -5.92 10.68 5.88
N ASN A 222 -5.36 11.18 4.79
CA ASN A 222 -6.02 11.16 3.49
C ASN A 222 -5.97 9.73 2.94
N PHE A 223 -7.12 9.18 2.56
CA PHE A 223 -7.13 7.84 1.96
C PHE A 223 -6.33 7.76 0.66
N GLU A 224 -6.21 8.86 -0.08
CA GLU A 224 -5.33 8.94 -1.25
C GLU A 224 -3.94 8.39 -0.92
N ASP A 225 -3.33 8.80 0.21
CA ASP A 225 -1.98 8.36 0.60
C ASP A 225 -1.87 6.84 0.75
N VAL A 226 -2.94 6.14 1.16
CA VAL A 226 -2.99 4.67 1.18
C VAL A 226 -2.97 4.12 -0.24
N ALA A 227 -3.81 4.64 -1.13
CA ALA A 227 -3.86 4.20 -2.52
C ALA A 227 -2.53 4.46 -3.27
N LEU A 228 -1.73 5.41 -2.79
CA LEU A 228 -0.38 5.69 -3.29
C LEU A 228 0.68 4.74 -2.76
N ALA A 229 0.48 4.24 -1.55
CA ALA A 229 1.45 3.44 -0.83
C ALA A 229 1.20 1.94 -0.93
N VAL A 230 -0.06 1.51 -1.17
CA VAL A 230 -0.51 0.13 -1.03
C VAL A 230 -1.42 -0.26 -2.18
N ALA A 231 -1.16 -1.41 -2.79
CA ALA A 231 -2.07 -1.96 -3.80
C ALA A 231 -3.34 -2.53 -3.13
N PRO A 232 -4.54 -2.29 -3.69
CA PRO A 232 -5.73 -2.95 -3.19
C PRO A 232 -5.64 -4.46 -3.43
N SER A 233 -6.15 -5.24 -2.48
CA SER A 233 -6.25 -6.70 -2.59
C SER A 233 -7.27 -7.12 -3.64
N PHE A 234 -8.38 -6.40 -3.76
CA PHE A 234 -9.29 -6.51 -4.90
C PHE A 234 -10.24 -5.32 -5.04
N TYR A 235 -10.91 -5.30 -6.18
CA TYR A 235 -11.94 -4.35 -6.55
C TYR A 235 -13.28 -5.05 -6.75
N GLU A 236 -14.34 -4.44 -6.26
CA GLU A 236 -15.72 -4.87 -6.48
C GLU A 236 -16.48 -3.75 -7.19
N ALA A 237 -17.08 -4.03 -8.34
CA ALA A 237 -17.86 -3.01 -9.04
C ALA A 237 -19.14 -2.70 -8.25
N GLY A 238 -19.55 -1.43 -8.23
CA GLY A 238 -20.74 -1.02 -7.48
C GLY A 238 -22.00 -1.71 -7.99
N ALA A 239 -22.05 -2.00 -9.30
CA ALA A 239 -23.13 -2.70 -9.98
C ALA A 239 -23.30 -4.16 -9.51
N ASP A 240 -22.26 -4.78 -8.98
CA ASP A 240 -22.28 -6.16 -8.50
C ASP A 240 -22.82 -6.27 -7.06
N VAL A 241 -23.00 -5.13 -6.37
CA VAL A 241 -23.58 -5.09 -5.02
C VAL A 241 -25.09 -4.84 -5.11
N VAL A 242 -25.87 -5.84 -4.72
CA VAL A 242 -27.33 -5.75 -4.65
C VAL A 242 -27.74 -4.93 -3.43
N TYR A 243 -28.57 -3.91 -3.66
CA TYR A 243 -29.20 -3.08 -2.64
C TYR A 243 -30.72 -3.33 -2.56
N PRO A 244 -31.33 -3.16 -1.37
CA PRO A 244 -32.79 -3.16 -1.25
C PRO A 244 -33.44 -2.08 -2.12
N GLU A 245 -34.72 -2.25 -2.42
CA GLU A 245 -35.47 -1.44 -3.40
C GLU A 245 -35.29 0.09 -3.22
N GLY A 246 -35.36 0.60 -1.99
CA GLY A 246 -35.16 2.03 -1.68
C GLY A 246 -33.74 2.58 -1.93
N TYR A 247 -32.75 1.71 -2.16
CA TYR A 247 -31.34 2.07 -2.26
C TYR A 247 -30.67 1.61 -3.57
N ARG A 248 -31.45 1.13 -4.55
CA ARG A 248 -30.93 0.68 -5.87
C ARG A 248 -30.21 1.75 -6.69
N HIS A 249 -30.29 3.03 -6.28
CA HIS A 249 -29.55 4.13 -6.90
C HIS A 249 -28.08 4.20 -6.42
N ILE A 250 -27.73 3.58 -5.29
CA ILE A 250 -26.38 3.64 -4.70
C ILE A 250 -25.29 3.07 -5.62
N PRO A 251 -25.49 1.91 -6.29
CA PRO A 251 -24.54 1.39 -7.28
C PRO A 251 -24.17 2.37 -8.40
N LYS A 252 -25.08 3.28 -8.78
CA LYS A 252 -24.81 4.29 -9.80
C LYS A 252 -23.97 5.45 -9.26
N ALA A 253 -24.09 5.73 -7.96
CA ALA A 253 -23.35 6.80 -7.28
C ALA A 253 -21.97 6.35 -6.78
N ARG A 254 -21.83 5.06 -6.45
CA ARG A 254 -20.57 4.44 -6.01
C ARG A 254 -20.06 3.56 -7.13
N VAL A 255 -18.99 3.97 -7.78
CA VAL A 255 -18.44 3.27 -8.94
C VAL A 255 -17.99 1.85 -8.56
N GLY A 256 -17.50 1.67 -7.33
CA GLY A 256 -17.20 0.36 -6.75
C GLY A 256 -16.57 0.48 -5.37
N TYR A 257 -15.85 -0.57 -4.95
CA TYR A 257 -15.25 -0.68 -3.64
C TYR A 257 -13.84 -1.25 -3.76
N TRP A 258 -12.89 -0.63 -3.07
CA TRP A 258 -11.54 -1.14 -2.90
C TRP A 258 -11.42 -1.87 -1.58
N TYR A 259 -10.73 -2.99 -1.60
CA TYR A 259 -10.41 -3.79 -0.42
C TYR A 259 -8.91 -3.83 -0.18
N TYR A 260 -8.50 -3.76 1.09
CA TYR A 260 -7.11 -3.80 1.50
C TYR A 260 -6.94 -4.71 2.70
N THR A 261 -6.00 -5.63 2.63
CA THR A 261 -5.55 -6.42 3.77
C THR A 261 -4.73 -5.58 4.74
N GLY A 262 -4.76 -5.94 6.02
CA GLY A 262 -3.94 -5.29 7.02
C GLY A 262 -4.31 -5.64 8.44
N PHE A 263 -3.97 -4.74 9.37
CA PHE A 263 -4.20 -4.93 10.80
C PHE A 263 -4.79 -3.67 11.43
N VAL A 264 -5.69 -3.87 12.40
CA VAL A 264 -6.06 -2.82 13.36
C VAL A 264 -5.35 -3.11 14.67
N HIS A 265 -4.60 -2.14 15.17
CA HIS A 265 -3.84 -2.23 16.41
C HIS A 265 -4.36 -1.25 17.47
N TYR A 266 -4.47 -1.74 18.70
CA TYR A 266 -4.87 -0.96 19.87
C TYR A 266 -4.27 -1.55 21.14
N GLN A 267 -3.57 -0.72 21.92
CA GLN A 267 -3.03 -1.06 23.25
C GLN A 267 -2.28 -2.41 23.30
N GLY A 268 -1.36 -2.63 22.34
CA GLY A 268 -0.52 -3.83 22.30
C GLY A 268 -1.19 -5.07 21.71
N ARG A 269 -2.46 -4.98 21.30
CA ARG A 269 -3.18 -6.05 20.58
C ARG A 269 -3.41 -5.64 19.14
N HIS A 270 -3.40 -6.61 18.23
CA HIS A 270 -3.72 -6.37 16.83
C HIS A 270 -4.61 -7.50 16.29
N VAL A 271 -5.45 -7.15 15.32
CA VAL A 271 -6.37 -8.09 14.65
C VAL A 271 -6.14 -7.98 13.15
N PRO A 272 -5.96 -9.10 12.43
CA PRO A 272 -5.98 -9.11 10.96
C PRO A 272 -7.36 -8.68 10.46
N VAL A 273 -7.37 -7.77 9.49
CA VAL A 273 -8.60 -7.20 8.96
C VAL A 273 -8.56 -7.03 7.44
N LEU A 274 -9.74 -6.87 6.87
CA LEU A 274 -9.95 -6.42 5.51
C LEU A 274 -10.65 -5.05 5.57
N PHE A 275 -9.93 -4.01 5.16
CA PHE A 275 -10.47 -2.66 5.04
C PHE A 275 -11.23 -2.53 3.72
N ARG A 276 -12.38 -1.87 3.74
CA ARG A 276 -13.18 -1.57 2.57
C ARG A 276 -13.43 -0.08 2.45
N ARG A 277 -13.21 0.45 1.25
CA ARG A 277 -13.42 1.85 0.90
C ARG A 277 -14.29 1.96 -0.35
N ALA A 278 -15.39 2.71 -0.25
CA ALA A 278 -16.20 3.05 -1.43
C ALA A 278 -15.45 4.00 -2.37
N VAL A 279 -15.54 3.77 -3.67
CA VAL A 279 -15.03 4.65 -4.72
C VAL A 279 -16.09 5.71 -5.02
N THR A 280 -15.94 6.87 -4.38
CA THR A 280 -16.83 8.01 -4.55
C THR A 280 -16.00 9.27 -4.72
N PRO A 281 -16.25 10.12 -5.74
CA PRO A 281 -15.42 11.30 -6.02
C PRO A 281 -15.30 12.33 -4.88
N ASN A 282 -16.17 12.30 -3.86
CA ASN A 282 -16.28 13.33 -2.82
C ASN A 282 -16.68 12.80 -1.43
N SER A 283 -16.42 11.55 -1.07
CA SER A 283 -16.86 11.05 0.25
C SER A 283 -15.86 11.36 1.36
N ALA A 284 -16.38 11.54 2.57
CA ALA A 284 -15.59 11.57 3.80
C ALA A 284 -14.67 10.34 3.90
N ASP A 285 -13.52 10.50 4.58
CA ASP A 285 -12.55 9.43 4.83
C ASP A 285 -13.06 8.43 5.88
N VAL A 286 -14.10 7.69 5.50
CA VAL A 286 -14.66 6.59 6.28
C VAL A 286 -14.31 5.28 5.58
N ILE A 287 -13.80 4.33 6.35
CA ILE A 287 -13.61 2.94 5.93
C ILE A 287 -14.36 1.99 6.84
N GLU A 288 -14.77 0.88 6.25
CA GLU A 288 -15.37 -0.25 6.94
C GLU A 288 -14.31 -1.33 7.14
N VAL A 289 -14.41 -2.08 8.23
CA VAL A 289 -13.43 -3.12 8.60
C VAL A 289 -14.14 -4.44 8.79
N PHE A 290 -13.74 -5.46 8.02
CA PHE A 290 -14.11 -6.85 8.24
C PHE A 290 -13.01 -7.60 8.97
N ALA A 291 -13.41 -8.62 9.73
CA ALA A 291 -12.51 -9.52 10.44
C ALA A 291 -13.18 -10.88 10.64
N GLU A 292 -12.37 -11.90 10.87
CA GLU A 292 -12.87 -13.24 11.24
C GLU A 292 -13.62 -13.22 12.57
N ASN A 293 -13.19 -12.38 13.52
CA ASN A 293 -13.77 -12.26 14.86
C ASN A 293 -14.10 -10.80 15.20
N ALA A 294 -14.95 -10.59 16.21
CA ALA A 294 -15.42 -9.27 16.61
C ALA A 294 -14.25 -8.35 17.05
N VAL A 295 -13.81 -7.46 16.15
CA VAL A 295 -12.66 -6.55 16.39
C VAL A 295 -12.81 -5.78 17.70
N ARG A 296 -14.04 -5.32 18.02
CA ARG A 296 -14.33 -4.59 19.25
C ARG A 296 -14.08 -5.41 20.51
N GLU A 297 -14.43 -6.69 20.49
CA GLU A 297 -14.27 -7.58 21.65
C GLU A 297 -12.80 -7.99 21.80
N VAL A 298 -12.14 -8.35 20.69
CA VAL A 298 -10.74 -8.77 20.70
C VAL A 298 -9.81 -7.64 21.16
N LEU A 299 -10.02 -6.43 20.63
CA LEU A 299 -9.22 -5.25 20.98
C LEU A 299 -9.73 -4.50 22.21
N GLY A 300 -10.94 -4.78 22.71
CA GLY A 300 -11.56 -4.03 23.80
C GLY A 300 -11.84 -2.57 23.46
N VAL A 301 -12.19 -2.25 22.21
CA VAL A 301 -12.35 -0.87 21.72
C VAL A 301 -13.80 -0.38 21.72
N SER A 302 -14.02 0.83 22.24
CA SER A 302 -15.30 1.54 22.23
C SER A 302 -15.36 2.62 21.15
N ASP A 303 -16.56 3.17 20.92
CA ASP A 303 -16.70 4.38 20.10
C ASP A 303 -15.84 5.53 20.64
N GLY A 304 -15.28 6.30 19.72
CA GLY A 304 -14.35 7.39 20.01
C GLY A 304 -12.89 6.95 20.18
N ALA A 305 -12.60 5.65 20.35
CA ALA A 305 -11.23 5.16 20.46
C ALA A 305 -10.40 5.46 19.21
N SER A 306 -9.13 5.83 19.41
CA SER A 306 -8.15 5.98 18.33
C SER A 306 -7.39 4.68 18.15
N VAL A 307 -7.45 4.10 16.95
CA VAL A 307 -6.81 2.83 16.61
C VAL A 307 -5.82 3.02 15.47
N LEU A 308 -4.69 2.33 15.53
CA LEU A 308 -3.70 2.36 14.46
C LEU A 308 -4.13 1.39 13.37
N CYS A 309 -4.27 1.90 12.15
CA CYS A 309 -4.53 1.09 10.96
C CYS A 309 -3.20 0.86 10.22
N TYR A 310 -2.90 -0.40 9.94
CA TYR A 310 -1.78 -0.83 9.14
C TYR A 310 -2.33 -1.49 7.87
N PHE A 311 -2.08 -0.91 6.71
CA PHE A 311 -2.45 -1.43 5.40
C PHE A 311 -1.23 -2.11 4.79
N ALA A 312 -1.43 -3.27 4.16
CA ALA A 312 -0.37 -4.01 3.49
C ALA A 312 -0.83 -4.49 2.12
N SER A 313 0.09 -4.48 1.17
CA SER A 313 -0.14 -5.06 -0.15
C SER A 313 -0.25 -6.59 -0.01
N PRO A 314 -1.03 -7.29 -0.86
CA PRO A 314 -1.23 -8.73 -0.75
C PRO A 314 0.07 -9.55 -0.69
N ASP A 315 1.09 -9.11 -1.43
CA ASP A 315 2.38 -9.79 -1.52
C ASP A 315 3.42 -9.26 -0.52
N ALA A 316 3.05 -8.33 0.36
CA ALA A 316 3.98 -7.71 1.30
C ALA A 316 4.46 -8.75 2.33
N PRO A 317 5.78 -9.00 2.45
CA PRO A 317 6.30 -9.99 3.37
C PRO A 317 6.13 -9.52 4.83
N VAL A 318 5.19 -10.11 5.55
CA VAL A 318 5.23 -10.07 7.03
C VAL A 318 6.29 -11.08 7.45
N LYS A 319 7.49 -10.60 7.81
CA LYS A 319 8.63 -11.46 8.19
C LYS A 319 8.24 -12.54 9.21
N ASP A 320 7.63 -12.11 10.31
CA ASP A 320 7.04 -12.95 11.36
C ASP A 320 6.13 -12.11 12.28
N GLU A 321 5.40 -12.78 13.18
CA GLU A 321 4.47 -12.17 14.14
C GLU A 321 5.18 -11.29 15.19
N GLN A 322 6.40 -11.65 15.58
CA GLN A 322 7.18 -10.88 16.56
C GLN A 322 7.62 -9.53 15.95
N TRP A 323 8.04 -9.53 14.69
CA TRP A 323 8.36 -8.33 13.93
C TRP A 323 7.13 -7.45 13.77
N LEU A 324 6.00 -8.03 13.35
CA LEU A 324 4.75 -7.29 13.17
C LEU A 324 4.34 -6.60 14.48
N THR A 325 4.39 -7.33 15.60
CA THR A 325 4.10 -6.78 16.92
C THR A 325 5.06 -5.64 17.28
N SER A 326 6.35 -5.80 17.01
CA SER A 326 7.35 -4.75 17.23
C SER A 326 7.06 -3.51 16.37
N LEU A 327 6.83 -3.71 15.08
CA LEU A 327 6.61 -2.67 14.07
C LEU A 327 5.34 -1.84 14.39
N LEU A 328 4.24 -2.50 14.73
CA LEU A 328 2.99 -1.82 15.08
C LEU A 328 3.13 -0.96 16.34
N GLU A 329 3.90 -1.43 17.32
CA GLU A 329 4.20 -0.66 18.54
C GLU A 329 5.13 0.53 18.27
N ILE A 330 6.12 0.35 17.38
CA ILE A 330 6.97 1.45 16.92
C ILE A 330 6.11 2.55 16.28
N TYR A 331 5.20 2.18 15.38
CA TYR A 331 4.29 3.13 14.76
C TYR A 331 3.32 3.75 15.77
N SER A 332 2.82 2.98 16.73
CA SER A 332 1.97 3.49 17.82
C SER A 332 2.65 4.63 18.58
N ILE A 333 3.91 4.43 18.98
CA ILE A 333 4.75 5.44 19.65
C ILE A 333 4.99 6.64 18.73
N PHE A 334 5.41 6.40 17.49
CA PHE A 334 5.70 7.46 16.51
C PHE A 334 4.47 8.36 16.27
N PHE A 335 3.32 7.76 15.98
CA PHE A 335 2.13 8.53 15.66
C PHE A 335 1.52 9.24 16.87
N ALA A 336 1.73 8.74 18.09
CA ALA A 336 1.30 9.42 19.31
C ALA A 336 1.93 10.83 19.46
N GLN A 337 3.08 11.07 18.83
CA GLN A 337 3.77 12.36 18.83
C GLN A 337 4.15 12.80 17.40
N ALA A 338 3.35 12.46 16.38
CA ALA A 338 3.66 12.71 14.97
C ALA A 338 4.05 14.17 14.66
N GLN A 339 3.49 15.14 15.37
CA GLN A 339 3.83 16.57 15.19
C GLN A 339 5.29 16.89 15.53
N GLN A 340 5.95 16.07 16.35
CA GLN A 340 7.35 16.24 16.74
C GLN A 340 8.33 15.54 15.76
N PHE A 341 7.85 14.69 14.85
CA PHE A 341 8.71 13.78 14.06
C PHE A 341 8.74 14.02 12.54
N GLY A 342 8.18 15.13 12.06
CA GLY A 342 8.44 15.62 10.69
C GLY A 342 7.20 15.82 9.80
N ARG A 343 7.44 16.38 8.61
CA ARG A 343 6.42 16.98 7.73
C ARG A 343 5.49 15.98 7.00
N LYS A 344 5.85 14.69 6.92
CA LYS A 344 5.19 13.69 6.05
C LYS A 344 4.61 12.46 6.75
N ARG A 345 4.57 12.44 8.09
CA ARG A 345 4.08 11.27 8.88
C ARG A 345 4.83 9.96 8.57
N GLU A 346 6.10 10.07 8.23
CA GLU A 346 7.00 8.95 7.97
C GLU A 346 8.18 9.03 8.93
N LEU A 347 8.71 7.87 9.31
CA LEU A 347 9.91 7.79 10.13
C LEU A 347 11.08 8.52 9.44
N TYR A 348 11.88 9.22 10.24
CA TYR A 348 13.05 9.93 9.73
C TYR A 348 14.10 8.94 9.22
N GLN A 349 14.40 7.89 9.99
CA GLN A 349 15.29 6.81 9.57
C GLN A 349 14.48 5.60 9.07
N GLY A 350 15.00 4.92 8.04
CA GLY A 350 14.53 3.62 7.57
C GLY A 350 15.67 2.61 7.56
N HIS A 351 15.35 1.34 7.34
CA HIS A 351 16.34 0.28 7.20
C HIS A 351 15.93 -0.74 6.14
N GLU A 352 16.69 -0.75 5.04
CA GLU A 352 16.42 -1.50 3.83
C GLU A 352 16.41 -3.01 4.08
N GLY A 353 17.39 -3.52 4.83
CA GLY A 353 17.44 -4.94 5.22
C GLY A 353 16.34 -5.37 6.20
N TRP A 354 15.67 -4.41 6.86
CA TRP A 354 14.61 -4.74 7.83
C TRP A 354 13.22 -4.68 7.22
N GLY A 355 13.08 -4.13 6.00
CA GLY A 355 11.77 -3.82 5.43
C GLY A 355 11.05 -2.75 6.23
N MET A 356 11.79 -1.81 6.84
CA MET A 356 11.25 -0.69 7.63
C MET A 356 11.49 0.61 6.86
N PRO A 357 10.46 1.34 6.45
CA PRO A 357 10.63 2.47 5.56
C PRO A 357 10.96 3.70 6.39
N GLY A 358 11.68 4.60 5.77
CA GLY A 358 11.92 5.91 6.35
C GLY A 358 12.51 6.81 5.31
N GLN A 359 12.50 8.10 5.61
CA GLN A 359 12.99 9.12 4.69
C GLN A 359 14.49 8.94 4.40
N ARG A 360 15.26 8.45 5.39
CA ARG A 360 16.70 8.28 5.30
C ARG A 360 17.10 6.81 5.38
N PRO A 361 17.46 6.16 4.26
CA PRO A 361 17.94 4.79 4.24
C PRO A 361 19.22 4.61 5.08
N THR A 362 19.35 3.51 5.80
CA THR A 362 20.48 3.26 6.71
C THR A 362 21.67 2.64 5.99
N LEU A 363 21.45 1.59 5.20
CA LEU A 363 22.54 0.90 4.50
C LEU A 363 23.17 1.78 3.43
N HIS A 364 22.36 2.59 2.74
CA HIS A 364 22.87 3.59 1.80
C HIS A 364 23.82 4.60 2.46
N ARG A 365 23.45 5.11 3.65
CA ARG A 365 24.31 6.03 4.42
C ARG A 365 25.59 5.34 4.88
N PHE A 366 25.47 4.10 5.36
CA PHE A 366 26.60 3.29 5.80
C PHE A 366 27.66 3.14 4.69
N GLU A 367 27.23 2.81 3.47
CA GLU A 367 28.08 2.74 2.28
C GLU A 367 28.70 4.10 1.94
N LYS A 368 27.89 5.17 1.93
CA LYS A 368 28.32 6.51 1.55
C LYS A 368 29.40 7.09 2.46
N TYR A 369 29.33 6.81 3.76
CA TYR A 369 30.38 7.23 4.70
C TYR A 369 31.60 6.30 4.71
N ALA A 370 31.58 5.22 3.90
CA ALA A 370 32.61 4.19 3.82
C ALA A 370 32.92 3.56 5.19
N LEU A 371 31.89 3.30 6.00
CA LEU A 371 32.05 2.92 7.41
C LEU A 371 32.89 1.66 7.61
N ASP A 372 32.87 0.69 6.70
CA ASP A 372 33.69 -0.53 6.77
C ASP A 372 35.20 -0.26 6.95
N ARG A 373 35.66 0.95 6.60
CA ARG A 373 37.07 1.36 6.76
C ARG A 373 37.41 1.87 8.17
N TRP A 374 36.40 2.24 8.96
CA TRP A 374 36.55 2.98 10.21
C TRP A 374 36.06 2.21 11.43
N LEU A 375 35.31 1.12 11.25
CA LEU A 375 34.80 0.29 12.34
C LEU A 375 35.84 -0.71 12.83
N ASP A 376 35.95 -0.84 14.15
CA ASP A 376 36.79 -1.83 14.83
C ASP A 376 35.90 -2.65 15.79
N PRO A 377 35.98 -4.00 15.79
CA PRO A 377 35.21 -4.86 16.69
C PRO A 377 35.42 -4.60 18.19
N GLN A 378 36.45 -3.86 18.59
CA GLN A 378 36.70 -3.43 19.97
C GLN A 378 36.31 -1.98 20.22
N ALA A 379 35.93 -1.22 19.19
CA ALA A 379 35.60 0.19 19.33
C ALA A 379 34.39 0.42 20.24
N ARG A 380 34.49 1.50 21.01
CA ARG A 380 33.38 2.10 21.72
C ARG A 380 32.87 3.30 20.93
N VAL A 381 31.61 3.21 20.50
CA VAL A 381 30.98 4.17 19.59
C VAL A 381 29.99 5.05 20.34
N LEU A 382 29.99 6.35 20.04
CA LEU A 382 28.97 7.30 20.46
C LEU A 382 28.18 7.80 19.25
N ASP A 383 26.85 7.85 19.35
CA ASP A 383 25.99 8.52 18.37
C ASP A 383 25.18 9.63 19.02
N ILE A 384 25.45 10.86 18.59
CA ILE A 384 24.83 12.08 19.10
C ILE A 384 23.59 12.38 18.25
N GLY A 385 22.41 12.26 18.84
CA GLY A 385 21.13 12.40 18.12
C GLY A 385 20.76 11.13 17.37
N CYS A 386 20.79 9.98 18.06
CA CYS A 386 20.64 8.66 17.44
C CYS A 386 19.26 8.41 16.81
N ASN A 387 18.27 9.28 17.07
CA ASN A 387 16.89 9.14 16.63
C ASN A 387 16.32 7.77 17.06
N ILE A 388 15.61 7.06 16.17
CA ILE A 388 15.09 5.72 16.42
C ILE A 388 16.17 4.60 16.42
N GLY A 389 17.46 4.93 16.28
CA GLY A 389 18.55 3.98 16.48
C GLY A 389 18.80 2.97 15.36
N CYS A 390 18.13 3.07 14.20
CA CYS A 390 18.34 2.16 13.07
C CYS A 390 19.81 2.11 12.65
N PHE A 391 20.43 3.28 12.52
CA PHE A 391 21.84 3.39 12.13
C PHE A 391 22.77 2.74 13.18
N GLY A 392 22.52 3.02 14.45
CA GLY A 392 23.32 2.50 15.56
C GLY A 392 23.30 1.00 15.72
N ILE A 393 22.12 0.40 15.59
CA ILE A 393 21.94 -1.06 15.66
C ILE A 393 22.62 -1.75 14.48
N GLU A 394 22.68 -1.12 13.30
CA GLU A 394 23.44 -1.67 12.18
C GLU A 394 24.95 -1.63 12.46
N VAL A 395 25.44 -0.50 12.98
CA VAL A 395 26.85 -0.33 13.36
C VAL A 395 27.26 -1.29 14.48
N SER A 396 26.37 -1.55 15.44
CA SER A 396 26.66 -2.38 16.62
C SER A 396 27.06 -3.81 16.27
N LYS A 397 26.70 -4.30 15.09
CA LYS A 397 27.13 -5.62 14.58
C LYS A 397 28.64 -5.73 14.38
N SER A 398 29.34 -4.60 14.26
CA SER A 398 30.75 -4.54 13.88
C SER A 398 31.63 -3.83 14.91
N VAL A 399 31.11 -3.53 16.11
CA VAL A 399 31.83 -2.80 17.17
C VAL A 399 31.62 -3.41 18.55
N GLY A 400 32.50 -3.08 19.49
CA GLY A 400 32.49 -3.66 20.83
C GLY A 400 31.33 -3.14 21.67
N SER A 401 31.04 -1.84 21.61
CA SER A 401 29.88 -1.24 22.27
C SER A 401 29.41 0.03 21.58
N TYR A 402 28.12 0.30 21.70
CA TYR A 402 27.47 1.45 21.09
C TYR A 402 26.60 2.17 22.12
N VAL A 403 26.76 3.49 22.22
CA VAL A 403 25.87 4.34 23.02
C VAL A 403 25.27 5.40 22.10
N GLY A 404 23.94 5.43 22.00
CA GLY A 404 23.21 6.45 21.28
C GLY A 404 22.31 7.24 22.22
N PHE A 405 22.23 8.55 22.06
CA PHE A 405 21.24 9.34 22.79
C PHE A 405 20.50 10.32 21.90
N ASP A 406 19.27 10.64 22.30
CA ASP A 406 18.42 11.65 21.68
C ASP A 406 17.66 12.38 22.79
N ILE A 407 17.32 13.65 22.59
CA ILE A 407 16.55 14.41 23.58
C ILE A 407 15.08 13.93 23.64
N ASN A 408 14.60 13.29 22.58
CA ASN A 408 13.23 12.80 22.49
C ASN A 408 13.11 11.37 23.05
N GLU A 409 12.54 11.24 24.24
CA GLU A 409 12.30 9.96 24.92
C GLU A 409 11.53 8.95 24.03
N SER A 410 10.60 9.38 23.18
CA SER A 410 9.83 8.46 22.34
C SER A 410 10.66 7.86 21.22
N LEU A 411 11.61 8.61 20.64
CA LEU A 411 12.57 8.06 19.68
C LEU A 411 13.47 7.02 20.34
N VAL A 412 13.91 7.31 21.56
CA VAL A 412 14.73 6.41 22.37
C VAL A 412 13.95 5.15 22.76
N GLN A 413 12.65 5.26 23.07
CA GLN A 413 11.80 4.10 23.30
C GLN A 413 11.68 3.20 22.06
N ILE A 414 11.54 3.79 20.88
CA ILE A 414 11.57 3.06 19.61
C ILE A 414 12.93 2.38 19.42
N ALA A 415 14.04 3.09 19.68
CA ALA A 415 15.40 2.55 19.54
C ALA A 415 15.64 1.34 20.45
N ARG A 416 15.26 1.44 21.73
CA ARG A 416 15.33 0.31 22.69
C ARG A 416 14.51 -0.90 22.22
N ARG A 417 13.35 -0.66 21.62
CA ARG A 417 12.49 -1.73 21.10
C ARG A 417 13.09 -2.41 19.87
N LEU A 418 13.65 -1.63 18.94
CA LEU A 418 14.38 -2.16 17.79
C LEU A 418 15.60 -2.96 18.23
N ALA A 419 16.40 -2.44 19.17
CA ALA A 419 17.56 -3.15 19.70
C ALA A 419 17.18 -4.48 20.34
N LYS A 420 16.11 -4.51 21.15
CA LYS A 420 15.58 -5.74 21.73
C LYS A 420 15.14 -6.74 20.66
N TYR A 421 14.45 -6.28 19.62
CA TYR A 421 14.00 -7.15 18.53
C TYR A 421 15.18 -7.76 17.74
N HIS A 422 16.22 -6.96 17.49
CA HIS A 422 17.42 -7.38 16.76
C HIS A 422 18.49 -8.04 17.64
N ALA A 423 18.22 -8.27 18.93
CA ALA A 423 19.19 -8.81 19.90
C ALA A 423 20.53 -8.02 19.92
N ALA A 424 20.44 -6.69 19.83
CA ALA A 424 21.60 -5.80 19.86
C ALA A 424 22.00 -5.48 21.31
N ASP A 425 22.48 -6.49 22.03
CA ASP A 425 22.76 -6.41 23.47
C ASP A 425 23.93 -5.46 23.83
N ASN A 426 24.76 -5.10 22.85
CA ASN A 426 25.85 -4.15 22.99
C ASN A 426 25.45 -2.69 22.70
N CYS A 427 24.15 -2.41 22.49
CA CYS A 427 23.61 -1.07 22.32
C CYS A 427 22.98 -0.54 23.60
N GLU A 428 23.34 0.69 23.98
CA GLU A 428 22.65 1.48 24.99
C GLU A 428 21.98 2.70 24.34
N PHE A 429 20.70 2.94 24.68
CA PHE A 429 19.92 4.07 24.16
C PHE A 429 19.38 4.92 25.31
N LEU A 430 19.73 6.21 25.30
CA LEU A 430 19.47 7.14 26.40
C LEU A 430 18.67 8.37 25.93
N ALA A 431 17.72 8.80 26.76
CA ALA A 431 17.06 10.08 26.57
C ALA A 431 17.83 11.16 27.32
N SER A 432 18.56 11.99 26.60
CA SER A 432 19.45 12.97 27.18
C SER A 432 19.74 14.11 26.22
N SER A 433 20.00 15.30 26.76
CA SER A 433 20.61 16.38 25.98
C SER A 433 22.11 16.15 25.83
N PHE A 434 22.74 16.79 24.85
CA PHE A 434 24.19 16.70 24.65
C PHE A 434 24.98 17.15 25.90
N GLU A 435 24.54 18.24 26.56
CA GLU A 435 25.20 18.76 27.76
C GLU A 435 25.03 17.84 28.97
N ASP A 436 23.82 17.36 29.21
CA ASP A 436 23.55 16.48 30.35
C ASP A 436 24.32 15.16 30.22
N TYR A 437 24.37 14.61 29.00
CA TYR A 437 25.11 13.39 28.72
C TYR A 437 26.61 13.58 28.96
N ARG A 438 27.20 14.67 28.45
CA ARG A 438 28.63 14.99 28.64
C ARG A 438 29.00 15.16 30.10
N GLN A 439 28.17 15.84 30.88
CA GLN A 439 28.42 16.05 32.30
C GLN A 439 28.35 14.74 33.10
N SER A 440 27.44 13.84 32.72
CA SER A 440 27.18 12.61 33.45
C SER A 440 28.09 11.44 33.05
N ASN A 441 28.67 11.48 31.83
CA ASN A 441 29.43 10.37 31.25
C ASN A 441 30.79 10.84 30.71
N PRO A 442 31.80 11.07 31.57
CA PRO A 442 33.12 11.57 31.17
C PRO A 442 34.00 10.52 30.45
N GLY A 443 33.40 9.52 29.80
CA GLY A 443 34.11 8.48 29.07
C GLY A 443 34.57 8.92 27.68
N LYS A 444 35.62 8.27 27.18
CA LYS A 444 36.10 8.45 25.82
C LYS A 444 35.62 7.36 24.86
N PHE A 445 35.60 7.70 23.59
CA PHE A 445 35.09 6.90 22.49
C PHE A 445 36.13 6.81 21.36
N ASP A 446 36.15 5.68 20.66
CA ASP A 446 37.01 5.47 19.49
C ASP A 446 36.38 6.07 18.22
N LEU A 447 35.05 6.16 18.20
CA LEU A 447 34.28 6.67 17.08
C LEU A 447 33.07 7.47 17.57
N ILE A 448 32.88 8.68 17.04
CA ILE A 448 31.72 9.52 17.31
C ILE A 448 30.97 9.83 16.02
N PHE A 449 29.66 9.63 16.03
CA PHE A 449 28.75 10.07 14.99
C PHE A 449 28.02 11.35 15.41
N SER A 450 27.92 12.29 14.47
CA SER A 450 27.23 13.57 14.61
C SER A 450 26.48 13.88 13.31
N PHE A 451 25.30 13.28 13.14
CA PHE A 451 24.57 13.37 11.88
C PHE A 451 23.48 14.45 11.92
N ALA A 452 23.69 15.56 11.20
CA ALA A 452 22.76 16.68 11.11
C ALA A 452 22.34 17.28 12.47
N VAL A 453 23.09 17.00 13.54
CA VAL A 453 22.71 17.32 14.92
C VAL A 453 23.29 18.64 15.42
N HIS A 454 24.49 19.03 14.93
CA HIS A 454 25.25 20.15 15.46
C HIS A 454 24.52 21.50 15.37
N VAL A 455 23.69 21.72 14.34
CA VAL A 455 22.84 22.91 14.22
C VAL A 455 21.79 23.02 15.35
N TRP A 456 21.42 21.91 15.97
CA TRP A 456 20.45 21.84 17.07
C TRP A 456 21.12 21.92 18.45
N ILE A 457 22.43 21.64 18.53
CA ILE A 457 23.22 21.81 19.75
C ILE A 457 23.33 23.29 20.12
N GLY A 458 23.25 24.19 19.14
CA GLY A 458 23.26 25.64 19.38
C GLY A 458 24.62 26.19 19.82
N LYS A 459 25.70 25.45 19.56
CA LYS A 459 27.08 25.87 19.83
C LYS A 459 27.79 26.29 18.53
N PRO A 460 28.68 27.30 18.59
CA PRO A 460 29.61 27.55 17.50
C PRO A 460 30.45 26.30 17.17
N MET A 461 30.75 26.07 15.89
CA MET A 461 31.44 24.85 15.43
C MET A 461 32.76 24.62 16.16
N ASN A 462 33.55 25.66 16.41
CA ASN A 462 34.81 25.54 17.14
C ASN A 462 34.62 24.99 18.57
N GLY A 463 33.62 25.47 19.31
CA GLY A 463 33.27 24.97 20.63
C GLY A 463 32.77 23.53 20.58
N TYR A 464 31.93 23.21 19.59
CA TYR A 464 31.44 21.84 19.41
C TYR A 464 32.56 20.85 19.09
N VAL A 465 33.51 21.22 18.22
CA VAL A 465 34.68 20.38 17.90
C VAL A 465 35.58 20.17 19.13
N ALA A 466 35.73 21.19 19.98
CA ALA A 466 36.48 21.05 21.24
C ALA A 466 35.82 20.01 22.16
N ASP A 467 34.50 20.07 22.27
CA ASP A 467 33.73 19.11 23.05
C ASP A 467 33.87 17.68 22.50
N LEU A 468 33.80 17.51 21.17
CA LEU A 468 34.01 16.20 20.52
C LEU A 468 35.42 15.66 20.78
N LYS A 469 36.44 16.53 20.72
CA LYS A 469 37.84 16.16 20.97
C LYS A 469 38.05 15.64 22.39
N GLU A 470 37.41 16.24 23.39
CA GLU A 470 37.50 15.80 24.79
C GLU A 470 36.91 14.40 24.98
N MET A 471 35.83 14.09 24.26
CA MET A 471 35.14 12.80 24.30
C MET A 471 35.81 11.71 23.46
N LEU A 472 36.85 12.03 22.70
CA LEU A 472 37.49 11.10 21.77
C LEU A 472 38.81 10.57 22.33
N GLU A 473 39.09 9.29 22.07
CA GLU A 473 40.42 8.73 22.28
C GLU A 473 41.43 9.31 21.28
N PRO A 474 42.72 9.44 21.65
CA PRO A 474 43.77 9.77 20.68
C PRO A 474 43.75 8.78 19.50
N GLY A 475 43.72 9.29 18.28
CA GLY A 475 43.58 8.46 17.08
C GLY A 475 42.14 8.07 16.73
N GLY A 476 41.15 8.42 17.56
CA GLY A 476 39.74 8.16 17.29
C GLY A 476 39.19 8.96 16.11
N ILE A 477 37.98 8.59 15.68
CA ILE A 477 37.35 9.10 14.45
C ILE A 477 36.05 9.85 14.78
N VAL A 478 35.77 10.91 14.04
CA VAL A 478 34.48 11.61 14.03
C VAL A 478 33.90 11.54 12.63
N VAL A 479 32.64 11.10 12.51
CA VAL A 479 31.86 11.29 11.28
C VAL A 479 30.80 12.33 11.55
N ILE A 480 30.88 13.45 10.83
CA ILE A 480 29.96 14.58 10.97
C ILE A 480 29.24 14.85 9.65
N GLU A 481 27.94 15.10 9.75
CA GLU A 481 27.06 15.41 8.61
C GLU A 481 26.34 16.75 8.82
N SER A 482 26.20 17.50 7.74
CA SER A 482 25.43 18.74 7.66
C SER A 482 23.92 18.51 7.79
N ASN A 483 23.15 19.53 8.18
CA ASN A 483 21.67 19.41 8.14
C ASN A 483 21.09 19.61 6.73
N ASP A 484 21.23 20.80 6.15
CA ASP A 484 20.81 21.15 4.79
C ASP A 484 21.76 22.22 4.23
N LEU A 485 22.60 21.83 3.26
CA LEU A 485 23.63 22.69 2.65
C LEU A 485 23.08 23.92 1.91
N VAL A 486 21.76 24.01 1.71
CA VAL A 486 21.14 25.13 1.01
C VAL A 486 20.39 26.04 1.97
N ARG A 487 19.80 25.49 3.04
CA ARG A 487 18.83 26.24 3.85
C ARG A 487 19.35 26.72 5.19
N ASN A 488 20.12 25.89 5.90
CA ASN A 488 20.50 26.19 7.28
C ASN A 488 21.89 25.68 7.69
N ASP A 489 22.69 25.21 6.73
CA ASP A 489 24.05 24.73 6.94
C ASP A 489 24.92 24.93 5.68
N ASP A 490 24.76 26.06 5.01
CA ASP A 490 25.43 26.43 3.76
C ASP A 490 26.94 26.68 3.92
N GLU A 491 27.37 27.01 5.13
CA GLU A 491 28.79 27.16 5.50
C GLU A 491 29.42 25.88 6.06
N PHE A 492 28.74 24.73 6.04
CA PHE A 492 29.21 23.47 6.65
C PHE A 492 30.69 23.16 6.35
N PHE A 493 31.07 23.14 5.07
CA PHE A 493 32.44 22.80 4.66
C PHE A 493 33.47 23.88 5.04
N ILE A 494 33.06 25.14 5.14
CA ILE A 494 33.92 26.23 5.61
C ILE A 494 34.18 26.03 7.10
N ASN A 495 33.13 25.74 7.87
CA ASN A 495 33.18 25.50 9.31
C ASN A 495 34.02 24.27 9.69
N MET A 496 34.25 23.34 8.76
CA MET A 496 35.20 22.23 8.96
C MET A 496 36.65 22.69 9.19
N ALA A 497 36.98 23.96 8.93
CA ALA A 497 38.25 24.55 9.33
C ALA A 497 38.57 24.33 10.82
N SER A 498 37.55 24.39 11.68
CA SER A 498 37.69 24.18 13.13
C SER A 498 38.21 22.80 13.52
N PHE A 499 38.02 21.77 12.68
CA PHE A 499 38.60 20.45 12.91
C PHE A 499 40.13 20.48 12.72
N TYR A 500 40.63 21.09 11.64
CA TYR A 500 42.07 21.17 11.40
C TYR A 500 42.80 21.96 12.49
N GLU A 501 42.22 23.09 12.90
CA GLU A 501 42.75 23.96 13.97
C GLU A 501 42.88 23.22 15.30
N GLN A 502 42.10 22.16 15.49
CA GLN A 502 42.06 21.38 16.73
C GLN A 502 42.77 20.03 16.60
N GLY A 503 43.56 19.83 15.54
CA GLY A 503 44.43 18.66 15.38
C GLY A 503 43.72 17.45 14.78
N PHE A 504 42.63 17.64 14.04
CA PHE A 504 42.02 16.58 13.25
C PHE A 504 42.56 16.56 11.82
N PHE A 505 42.63 15.36 11.26
CA PHE A 505 42.99 15.10 9.86
C PHE A 505 41.79 14.56 9.09
N LEU A 506 41.49 15.13 7.92
CA LEU A 506 40.37 14.71 7.08
C LEU A 506 40.72 13.40 6.36
N LEU A 507 39.97 12.33 6.63
CA LEU A 507 40.11 11.04 5.95
C LEU A 507 39.21 10.92 4.73
N HIS A 508 37.98 11.43 4.82
CA HIS A 508 36.98 11.27 3.77
C HIS A 508 35.97 12.42 3.83
N LYS A 509 35.41 12.82 2.69
CA LYS A 509 34.29 13.77 2.63
C LYS A 509 33.48 13.56 1.36
N GLY A 510 32.23 14.02 1.39
CA GLY A 510 31.36 13.95 0.24
C GLY A 510 30.06 14.71 0.45
N VAL A 511 29.14 14.52 -0.49
CA VAL A 511 27.77 15.01 -0.44
C VAL A 511 26.82 13.83 -0.65
N LEU A 512 25.65 13.90 -0.01
CA LEU A 512 24.61 12.90 0.00
C LEU A 512 23.25 13.58 -0.21
N GLN A 513 22.40 12.99 -1.06
CA GLN A 513 20.97 13.32 -1.15
C GLN A 513 20.19 12.01 -1.02
N ASP A 514 20.00 11.57 0.22
CA ASP A 514 19.44 10.26 0.58
C ASP A 514 17.92 10.27 0.73
N ASP A 515 17.33 11.42 1.06
CA ASP A 515 15.87 11.60 1.15
C ASP A 515 15.24 12.14 -0.16
N GLY A 516 16.05 12.25 -1.22
CA GLY A 516 15.65 12.77 -2.53
C GLY A 516 15.37 14.27 -2.60
N VAL A 517 15.59 15.01 -1.49
CA VAL A 517 15.25 16.43 -1.40
C VAL A 517 16.42 17.26 -0.88
N ILE A 518 17.00 16.89 0.25
CA ILE A 518 17.98 17.69 0.98
C ILE A 518 19.40 17.23 0.61
N ASN A 519 20.23 18.19 0.21
CA ASN A 519 21.66 17.95 0.00
C ASN A 519 22.41 18.11 1.32
N ARG A 520 23.15 17.07 1.72
CA ARG A 520 23.95 17.05 2.93
C ARG A 520 25.42 16.82 2.63
N GLY A 521 26.30 17.61 3.20
CA GLY A 521 27.73 17.36 3.24
C GLY A 521 28.08 16.43 4.40
N PHE A 522 29.11 15.62 4.25
CA PHE A 522 29.67 14.86 5.36
C PHE A 522 31.20 14.87 5.32
N CYS A 523 31.81 14.71 6.48
CA CYS A 523 33.25 14.58 6.66
C CYS A 523 33.57 13.49 7.68
N VAL A 524 34.65 12.76 7.44
CA VAL A 524 35.24 11.78 8.36
C VAL A 524 36.61 12.32 8.77
N PHE A 525 36.79 12.57 10.06
CA PHE A 525 38.01 13.10 10.65
C PHE A 525 38.66 12.10 11.59
N LYS A 526 39.98 12.11 11.64
CA LYS A 526 40.77 11.39 12.65
C LYS A 526 41.46 12.38 13.56
N LEU A 527 41.35 12.21 14.87
CA LEU A 527 42.11 13.01 15.83
C LEU A 527 43.57 12.57 15.82
N LEU A 528 44.49 13.50 15.57
CA LEU A 528 45.93 13.23 15.67
C LEU A 528 46.32 13.14 17.15
N THR A 529 47.28 12.25 17.43
CA THR A 529 47.79 11.93 18.77
C THR A 529 48.41 13.13 19.48
#